data_AF-A0A933YCI5-F1
#
_entry.id   AF-A0A933YCI5-F1
#
_cell.length_a   1.000
_cell.length_b   1.000
_cell.length_c   1.000
_cell.angle_alpha   90.00
_cell.angle_beta   90.00
_cell.angle_gamma   90.00
#
_symmetry.space_group_name_H-M   'P 1'
#
loop_
_entity.id
_entity.type
_entity.pdbx_description
1 polymer ?
#
loop_
_entity_poly.entity_id
_entity_poly.type
_entity_poly.pdbx_seq_one_letter_code
_entity_poly.pdbx_strand_id
1 'polypeptide(L)'
;MGWKTIIGQARVKELLQRTIANRQVAHAYLFVGQAGIGKDALAIEFAKALLCSASAAPPCDQCSNCKRMDSLQHPNLRFVCALPVGKNEQPGDDPIAVLTAEQVEEIQEHMRQKATDPYHRIEIDRAAFIKINSVREL
;
A
#
# COMPACT_ATOMS: atom_id res chain seq x y z
N MET A 1 -9.24 -0.32 9.68
CA MET A 1 -9.43 -1.09 8.43
C MET A 1 -9.32 -2.59 8.75
N GLY A 2 -10.12 -3.47 8.11
CA GLY A 2 -10.09 -4.91 8.38
C GLY A 2 -10.72 -5.74 7.25
N TRP A 3 -10.42 -7.03 7.15
CA TRP A 3 -10.79 -7.93 6.02
C TRP A 3 -12.29 -8.00 5.67
N LYS A 4 -13.15 -7.56 6.59
CA LYS A 4 -14.60 -7.44 6.42
C LYS A 4 -15.02 -6.23 5.58
N THR A 5 -14.20 -5.18 5.48
CA THR A 5 -14.49 -3.99 4.67
C THR A 5 -14.33 -4.26 3.17
N ILE A 6 -13.51 -5.25 2.82
CA ILE A 6 -13.36 -5.69 1.43
C ILE A 6 -14.59 -6.51 1.03
N ILE A 7 -15.28 -6.12 -0.03
CA ILE A 7 -16.47 -6.80 -0.52
C ILE A 7 -16.06 -8.06 -1.30
N GLY A 8 -16.67 -9.20 -0.96
CA GLY A 8 -16.48 -10.47 -1.67
C GLY A 8 -15.11 -11.14 -1.45
N GLN A 9 -14.62 -11.82 -2.50
CA GLN A 9 -13.31 -12.49 -2.56
C GLN A 9 -13.06 -13.57 -1.50
N ALA A 10 -14.10 -14.28 -1.04
CA ALA A 10 -14.01 -15.25 0.07
C ALA A 10 -12.87 -16.29 -0.11
N ARG A 11 -12.77 -16.89 -1.30
CA ARG A 11 -11.72 -17.88 -1.60
C ARG A 11 -10.30 -17.32 -1.48
N VAL A 12 -10.07 -16.10 -1.98
CA VAL A 12 -8.73 -15.46 -1.92
C VAL A 12 -8.42 -15.08 -0.48
N LYS A 13 -9.42 -14.57 0.25
CA LYS A 13 -9.24 -14.20 1.65
C LYS A 13 -8.82 -15.39 2.50
N GLU A 14 -9.54 -16.51 2.34
CA GLU A 14 -9.24 -17.75 3.04
C GLU A 14 -7.85 -18.29 2.69
N LEU A 15 -7.46 -18.25 1.41
CA LEU A 15 -6.12 -18.66 0.98
C LEU A 15 -5.03 -17.86 1.71
N LEU A 16 -5.13 -16.53 1.69
CA LEU A 16 -4.12 -15.66 2.32
C LEU A 16 -4.07 -15.84 3.85
N GLN A 17 -5.23 -16.02 4.49
CA GLN A 17 -5.30 -16.30 5.93
C GLN A 17 -4.59 -17.62 6.28
N ARG A 18 -4.83 -18.68 5.50
CA ARG A 18 -4.14 -19.97 5.67
C ARG A 18 -2.63 -19.83 5.44
N THR A 19 -2.22 -19.05 4.46
CA THR A 19 -0.80 -18.80 4.18
C THR A 19 -0.07 -18.14 5.36
N ILE A 20 -0.72 -17.17 6.02
CA ILE A 20 -0.17 -16.52 7.22
C ILE A 20 -0.12 -17.52 8.38
N ALA A 21 -1.23 -18.24 8.64
CA ALA A 21 -1.31 -19.22 9.72
C ALA A 21 -0.24 -20.33 9.60
N ASN A 22 0.02 -20.79 8.38
CA ASN A 22 1.01 -21.82 8.10
C ASN A 22 2.44 -21.27 7.97
N ARG A 23 2.65 -19.96 8.06
CA ARG A 23 3.95 -19.29 7.83
C ARG A 23 4.57 -19.60 6.46
N GLN A 24 3.74 -19.78 5.44
CA GLN A 24 4.15 -20.13 4.06
C GLN A 24 4.08 -18.93 3.11
N VAL A 25 4.48 -17.76 3.60
CA VAL A 25 4.36 -16.50 2.86
C VAL A 25 5.40 -16.45 1.73
N ALA A 26 4.94 -16.22 0.51
CA ALA A 26 5.81 -16.06 -0.66
C ALA A 26 6.47 -14.68 -0.68
N HIS A 27 7.58 -14.55 -1.43
CA HIS A 27 8.31 -13.29 -1.57
C HIS A 27 7.54 -12.24 -2.38
N ALA A 28 6.66 -12.67 -3.30
CA ALA A 28 5.90 -11.77 -4.16
C ALA A 28 4.49 -12.30 -4.41
N TYR A 29 3.54 -11.37 -4.49
CA TYR A 29 2.14 -11.63 -4.81
C TYR A 29 1.67 -10.69 -5.93
N LEU A 30 1.01 -11.25 -6.94
CA LEU A 30 0.38 -10.48 -8.01
C LEU A 30 -1.15 -10.59 -7.88
N PHE A 31 -1.80 -9.47 -7.57
CA PHE A 31 -3.25 -9.38 -7.50
C PHE A 31 -3.81 -8.99 -8.88
N VAL A 32 -4.57 -9.89 -9.52
CA VAL A 32 -5.13 -9.68 -10.87
C VAL A 32 -6.65 -9.71 -10.84
N GLY A 33 -7.28 -8.87 -11.67
CA GLY A 33 -8.73 -8.83 -11.86
C GLY A 33 -9.21 -7.48 -12.36
N GLN A 34 -10.53 -7.33 -12.52
CA GLN A 34 -11.15 -6.09 -13.01
C GLN A 34 -10.88 -4.88 -12.09
N ALA A 35 -10.95 -3.67 -12.64
CA ALA A 35 -10.86 -2.45 -11.84
C ALA A 35 -12.02 -2.37 -10.84
N GLY A 36 -11.78 -1.79 -9.66
CA GLY A 36 -12.82 -1.62 -8.62
C GLY A 36 -13.07 -2.82 -7.71
N ILE A 37 -12.53 -4.03 -7.99
CA ILE A 37 -12.77 -5.21 -7.13
C ILE A 37 -12.11 -5.13 -5.75
N GLY A 38 -11.24 -4.15 -5.49
CA GLY A 38 -10.51 -3.99 -4.21
C GLY A 38 -9.18 -4.76 -4.14
N LYS A 39 -8.43 -4.82 -5.24
CA LYS A 39 -7.11 -5.49 -5.31
C LYS A 39 -6.13 -4.85 -4.32
N ASP A 40 -5.97 -3.53 -4.41
CA ASP A 40 -5.05 -2.76 -3.57
C ASP A 40 -5.47 -2.84 -2.10
N ALA A 41 -6.78 -2.74 -1.82
CA ALA A 41 -7.32 -2.88 -0.48
C ALA A 41 -6.95 -4.23 0.15
N LEU A 42 -7.11 -5.32 -0.61
CA LEU A 42 -6.73 -6.65 -0.14
C LEU A 42 -5.22 -6.80 0.07
N ALA A 43 -4.40 -6.21 -0.81
CA ALA A 43 -2.96 -6.21 -0.65
C ALA A 43 -2.52 -5.47 0.63
N ILE A 44 -3.12 -4.32 0.92
CA ILE A 44 -2.86 -3.54 2.14
C ILE A 44 -3.27 -4.31 3.39
N GLU A 45 -4.46 -4.92 3.41
CA GLU A 45 -4.94 -5.74 4.54
C GLU A 45 -4.07 -6.97 4.77
N PHE A 46 -3.57 -7.58 3.69
CA PHE A 46 -2.63 -8.69 3.78
C PHE A 46 -1.29 -8.24 4.37
N ALA A 47 -0.73 -7.13 3.90
CA ALA A 47 0.48 -6.54 4.47
C ALA A 47 0.29 -6.17 5.96
N LYS A 48 -0.89 -5.65 6.33
CA LYS A 48 -1.25 -5.34 7.72
C LYS A 48 -1.24 -6.59 8.59
N ALA A 49 -1.80 -7.70 8.11
CA ALA A 49 -1.81 -8.97 8.82
C ALA A 49 -0.39 -9.55 9.01
N LEU A 50 0.49 -9.38 8.01
CA LEU A 50 1.90 -9.80 8.10
C LEU A 50 2.72 -8.97 9.09
N LEU A 51 2.50 -7.66 9.14
CA LEU A 51 3.22 -6.75 10.04
C LEU A 51 2.64 -6.71 11.46
N CYS A 52 1.47 -7.32 11.67
CA CYS A 52 0.84 -7.41 12.98
C CYS A 52 1.71 -8.22 13.95
N SER A 53 1.95 -7.68 15.16
CA SER A 53 2.80 -8.33 16.17
C SER A 53 2.29 -9.70 16.63
N ALA A 54 0.97 -9.95 16.50
CA ALA A 54 0.36 -11.24 16.81
C ALA A 54 0.46 -12.25 15.66
N SER A 55 1.00 -11.86 14.49
CA SER A 55 1.02 -12.65 13.26
C SER A 55 -0.34 -13.30 12.94
N ALA A 56 -1.41 -12.53 13.16
CA ALA A 56 -2.78 -13.00 13.13
C ALA A 56 -3.46 -12.65 11.80
N ALA A 57 -4.31 -13.56 11.33
CA ALA A 57 -5.17 -13.35 10.17
C ALA A 57 -6.61 -13.76 10.58
N PRO A 58 -7.49 -12.80 10.93
CA PRO A 58 -7.39 -11.35 10.70
C PRO A 58 -6.37 -10.62 11.61
N PRO A 59 -5.87 -9.44 11.21
CA PRO A 59 -5.02 -8.59 12.04
C PRO A 59 -5.75 -8.19 13.33
N CYS A 60 -5.00 -7.93 14.41
CA CYS A 60 -5.60 -7.68 15.72
C CYS A 60 -6.18 -6.27 15.90
N ASP A 61 -5.82 -5.32 15.03
CA ASP A 61 -6.23 -3.91 15.04
C ASP A 61 -5.92 -3.12 16.33
N GLN A 62 -5.19 -3.71 17.28
CA GLN A 62 -4.91 -3.11 18.59
C GLN A 62 -3.42 -2.79 18.81
N CYS A 63 -2.52 -3.53 18.13
CA CYS A 63 -1.07 -3.31 18.28
C CYS A 63 -0.60 -2.02 17.59
N SER A 64 0.57 -1.52 18.00
CA SER A 64 1.19 -0.32 17.40
C SER A 64 1.38 -0.45 15.90
N ASN A 65 1.78 -1.63 15.42
CA ASN A 65 1.96 -1.90 13.99
C ASN A 65 0.64 -1.79 13.23
N CYS A 66 -0.44 -2.38 13.75
CA CYS A 66 -1.77 -2.27 13.14
C CYS A 66 -2.25 -0.81 13.08
N LYS A 67 -2.06 -0.03 14.16
CA LYS A 67 -2.44 1.39 14.19
C LYS A 67 -1.67 2.23 13.16
N ARG A 68 -0.37 1.97 12.99
CA ARG A 68 0.45 2.65 11.96
C ARG A 68 0.11 2.21 10.55
N MET A 69 -0.31 0.95 10.38
CA MET A 69 -0.83 0.44 9.11
C MET A 69 -2.18 1.05 8.76
N ASP A 70 -3.06 1.32 9.74
CA ASP A 70 -4.33 1.99 9.50
C ASP A 70 -4.15 3.42 8.95
N SER A 71 -3.07 4.13 9.34
CA SER A 71 -2.70 5.42 8.76
C SER A 71 -1.77 5.32 7.54
N LEU A 72 -1.44 4.11 7.09
CA LEU A 72 -0.48 3.84 6.00
C LEU A 72 0.93 4.45 6.21
N GLN A 73 1.32 4.69 7.47
CA GLN A 73 2.60 5.32 7.85
C GLN A 73 3.55 4.34 8.55
N HIS A 74 3.41 3.04 8.27
CA HIS A 74 4.26 2.03 8.87
C HIS A 74 5.67 2.07 8.25
N PRO A 75 6.77 2.03 9.03
CA PRO A 75 8.14 2.13 8.49
C PRO A 75 8.47 1.00 7.50
N ASN A 76 7.90 -0.19 7.70
CA ASN A 76 8.06 -1.33 6.79
C ASN A 76 6.99 -1.41 5.69
N LEU A 77 6.32 -0.31 5.38
CA LEU A 77 5.37 -0.20 4.28
C LEU A 77 5.90 0.84 3.29
N ARG A 78 6.09 0.44 2.04
CA ARG A 78 6.53 1.33 0.96
C ARG A 78 5.52 1.29 -0.17
N PHE A 79 4.89 2.44 -0.44
CA PHE A 79 4.07 2.60 -1.63
C PHE A 79 4.93 3.05 -2.79
N VAL A 80 4.84 2.32 -3.91
CA VAL A 80 5.46 2.72 -5.16
C VAL A 80 4.34 3.01 -6.15
N CYS A 81 4.24 4.27 -6.54
CA CYS A 81 3.27 4.76 -7.51
C CYS A 81 3.96 5.69 -8.51
N ALA A 82 3.24 6.07 -9.57
CA ALA A 82 3.74 7.07 -10.49
C ALA A 82 3.85 8.42 -9.76
N LEU A 83 4.95 9.14 -10.00
CA LEU A 83 5.21 10.45 -9.40
C LEU A 83 5.37 11.50 -10.50
N PRO A 84 4.99 12.76 -10.24
CA PRO A 84 5.24 13.85 -11.18
C PRO A 84 6.74 14.14 -11.29
N VAL A 85 7.14 14.76 -12.40
CA VAL A 85 8.53 15.15 -12.66
C VAL A 85 8.83 16.46 -11.90
N GLY A 86 9.92 16.48 -11.13
CA GLY A 86 10.35 17.67 -10.41
C GLY A 86 11.08 18.66 -11.33
N LYS A 87 11.11 19.95 -10.96
CA LYS A 87 11.93 20.93 -11.69
C LYS A 87 13.40 20.68 -11.35
N ASN A 88 14.23 20.40 -12.37
CA ASN A 88 15.68 20.13 -12.26
C ASN A 88 16.08 18.77 -11.63
N GLU A 89 15.30 17.72 -11.85
CA GLU A 89 15.60 16.37 -11.35
C GLU A 89 16.80 15.74 -12.09
N GLN A 90 17.84 15.31 -11.36
CA GLN A 90 18.98 14.59 -11.92
C GLN A 90 18.85 13.06 -11.77
N PRO A 91 19.53 12.27 -12.62
CA PRO A 91 19.53 10.82 -12.53
C PRO A 91 20.31 10.34 -11.30
N GLY A 92 19.62 10.22 -10.15
CA GLY A 92 20.21 9.79 -8.89
C GLY A 92 19.59 10.42 -7.65
N ASP A 93 18.80 11.48 -7.82
CA ASP A 93 18.12 12.15 -6.71
C ASP A 93 16.99 11.31 -6.14
N ASP A 94 16.71 11.53 -4.84
CA ASP A 94 15.56 10.96 -4.15
C ASP A 94 14.26 11.47 -4.79
N PRO A 95 13.40 10.59 -5.35
CA PRO A 95 12.24 10.99 -6.15
C PRO A 95 11.23 11.89 -5.44
N ILE A 96 11.21 11.87 -4.11
CA ILE A 96 10.30 12.67 -3.27
C ILE A 96 10.93 14.03 -2.92
N ALA A 97 12.26 14.11 -2.77
CA ALA A 97 12.94 15.32 -2.32
C ALA A 97 12.91 16.46 -3.36
N VAL A 98 12.75 16.11 -4.64
CA VAL A 98 12.71 17.06 -5.76
C VAL A 98 11.29 17.63 -6.00
N LEU A 99 10.28 17.08 -5.33
CA LEU A 99 8.90 17.53 -5.48
C LEU A 99 8.65 18.88 -4.78
N THR A 100 7.75 19.69 -5.34
CA THR A 100 7.32 20.92 -4.67
C THR A 100 6.47 20.60 -3.44
N ALA A 101 6.41 21.51 -2.47
CA ALA A 101 5.59 21.34 -1.27
C ALA A 101 4.11 21.04 -1.62
N GLU A 102 3.58 21.73 -2.63
CA GLU A 102 2.21 21.50 -3.15
C GLU A 102 2.00 20.06 -3.63
N GLN A 103 2.96 19.50 -4.39
CA GLN A 103 2.88 18.11 -4.88
C GLN A 103 2.96 17.09 -3.74
N VAL A 104 3.78 17.38 -2.72
CA VAL A 104 3.90 16.50 -1.55
C VAL A 104 2.60 16.49 -0.76
N GLU A 105 1.97 17.65 -0.56
CA GLU A 105 0.68 17.75 0.12
C GLU A 105 -0.43 17.00 -0.64
N GLU A 106 -0.49 17.12 -1.97
CA GLU A 106 -1.42 16.37 -2.81
C GLU A 106 -1.26 14.86 -2.60
N ILE A 107 -0.02 14.35 -2.68
CA ILE A 107 0.28 12.93 -2.48
C ILE A 107 -0.14 12.48 -1.07
N GLN A 108 0.17 13.27 -0.04
CA GLN A 108 -0.20 12.95 1.34
C GLN A 108 -1.71 12.91 1.54
N GLU A 109 -2.46 13.79 0.88
CA GLU A 109 -3.91 13.80 0.95
C GLU A 109 -4.51 12.56 0.27
N HIS A 110 -4.02 12.16 -0.90
CA HIS A 110 -4.44 10.90 -1.52
C HIS A 110 -4.15 9.69 -0.63
N MET A 111 -3.00 9.66 0.07
CA MET A 111 -2.68 8.59 1.02
C MET A 111 -3.61 8.60 2.24
N ARG A 112 -3.98 9.77 2.75
CA ARG A 112 -4.93 9.91 3.85
C ARG A 112 -6.34 9.45 3.45
N GLN A 113 -6.78 9.82 2.25
CA GLN A 113 -8.04 9.35 1.69
C GLN A 113 -8.01 7.84 1.51
N LYS A 114 -6.91 7.26 1.03
CA LYS A 114 -6.72 5.81 0.90
C LYS A 114 -6.74 5.09 2.25
N ALA A 115 -6.22 5.71 3.30
CA ALA A 115 -6.27 5.19 4.67
C ALA A 115 -7.71 5.17 5.24
N THR A 116 -8.58 6.06 4.77
CA THR A 116 -9.98 6.13 5.20
C THR A 116 -10.88 5.25 4.34
N ASP A 117 -10.72 5.34 3.02
CA ASP A 117 -11.44 4.55 2.02
C ASP A 117 -10.47 3.58 1.31
N PRO A 118 -10.56 2.26 1.58
CA PRO A 118 -9.74 1.25 0.93
C PRO A 118 -9.88 1.24 -0.61
N TYR A 119 -11.01 1.70 -1.13
CA TYR A 119 -11.34 1.69 -2.55
C TYR A 119 -10.93 2.99 -3.27
N HIS A 120 -10.46 3.99 -2.55
CA HIS A 120 -9.95 5.22 -3.16
C HIS A 120 -8.82 4.92 -4.16
N ARG A 121 -8.84 5.56 -5.31
CA ARG A 121 -7.79 5.41 -6.32
C ARG A 121 -6.80 6.55 -6.17
N ILE A 122 -5.52 6.20 -6.02
CA ILE A 122 -4.44 7.19 -6.02
C ILE A 122 -4.17 7.57 -7.47
N GLU A 123 -4.60 8.78 -7.83
CA GLU A 123 -4.32 9.42 -9.10
C GLU A 123 -3.67 10.76 -8.79
N ILE A 124 -2.44 10.96 -9.24
CA ILE A 124 -1.67 12.19 -9.02
C ILE A 124 -1.58 12.91 -10.36
N ASP A 125 -1.82 14.22 -10.38
CA ASP A 125 -1.75 14.96 -11.63
C ASP A 125 -0.34 14.93 -12.23
N ARG A 126 -0.25 14.81 -13.56
CA ARG A 126 1.00 14.75 -14.34
C ARG A 126 1.95 13.60 -13.95
N ALA A 127 1.46 12.56 -13.29
CA ALA A 127 2.22 11.36 -12.94
C ALA A 127 1.94 10.21 -13.93
N ALA A 128 2.80 10.03 -14.93
CA ALA A 128 2.60 9.04 -16.00
C ALA A 128 3.38 7.74 -15.81
N PHE A 129 4.51 7.76 -15.10
CA PHE A 129 5.41 6.62 -14.99
C PHE A 129 5.97 6.45 -13.57
N ILE A 130 6.26 5.19 -13.22
CA ILE A 130 7.01 4.87 -12.02
C ILE A 130 8.49 5.10 -12.34
N LYS A 131 9.14 5.98 -11.56
CA LYS A 131 10.56 6.29 -11.75
C LYS A 131 11.41 5.07 -11.38
N ILE A 132 12.44 4.78 -12.17
CA ILE A 132 13.31 3.61 -11.94
C ILE A 132 14.03 3.68 -10.59
N ASN A 133 14.39 4.89 -10.14
CA ASN A 133 15.02 5.12 -8.84
C ASN A 133 14.06 4.76 -7.68
N SER A 134 12.74 4.86 -7.88
CA SER A 134 11.75 4.49 -6.86
C SER A 134 11.71 2.98 -6.57
N VAL A 135 12.20 2.15 -7.51
CA VAL A 135 12.18 0.67 -7.42
C VAL A 135 13.57 0.04 -7.27
N ARG A 136 14.65 0.79 -7.47
CA ARG A 136 16.01 0.24 -7.58
C ARG A 136 16.54 -0.39 -6.28
N GLU A 137 16.00 0.04 -5.15
CA GLU A 137 16.42 -0.35 -3.79
C GLU A 137 15.40 -1.25 -3.07
N LEU A 138 14.43 -1.81 -3.81
CA LEU A 138 13.43 -2.73 -3.26
C LEU A 138 13.99 -4.15 -3.07
#